data_AF-A0A925KBN9-F1
#
_entry.id   AF-A0A925KBN9-F1
#
_cell.length_a   1.000
_cell.length_b   1.000
_cell.length_c   1.000
_cell.angle_alpha   90.00
_cell.angle_beta   90.00
_cell.angle_gamma   90.00
#
_symmetry.space_group_name_H-M   'P 1'
#
loop_
_entity.id
_entity.type
_entity.pdbx_description
1 polymer ?
#
loop_
_entity_poly.entity_id
_entity_poly.type
_entity_poly.pdbx_seq_one_letter_code
_entity_poly.pdbx_strand_id
1 'polypeptide(L)' 'MWVAKTIELDEHLGMGSTTIRRDWQSSGLKPHLSRTFKLSRDPRFEDKLLDLVGLYMNPPEHALVLSCDEKSQI' A
#
# COMPACT_ATOMS: atom_id res chain seq x y z
N MET A 1 -2.33 15.06 -9.42
CA MET A 1 -3.40 16.02 -9.78
C MET A 1 -4.73 15.27 -9.72
N TRP A 2 -5.74 15.77 -9.00
CA TRP A 2 -7.00 15.05 -8.71
C TRP A 2 -7.78 14.67 -9.97
N VAL A 3 -7.70 15.51 -11.01
CA VAL A 3 -8.51 15.43 -12.23
C VAL A 3 -8.30 14.11 -13.01
N ALA A 4 -7.05 13.67 -13.18
CA ALA A 4 -6.75 12.49 -14.01
C ALA A 4 -7.39 11.20 -13.47
N LYS A 5 -7.25 10.93 -12.17
CA LYS A 5 -7.87 9.75 -11.54
C LYS A 5 -9.40 9.86 -11.47
N THR A 6 -9.98 11.07 -11.45
CA THR A 6 -11.43 11.24 -11.42
C THR A 6 -12.02 10.84 -12.77
N ILE A 7 -11.41 11.30 -13.86
CA ILE A 7 -11.84 10.99 -15.23
C ILE A 7 -11.69 9.50 -15.51
N GLU A 8 -10.54 8.91 -15.17
CA GLU A 8 -10.31 7.46 -15.31
C GLU A 8 -11.38 6.65 -14.57
N LEU A 9 -11.69 7.01 -13.32
CA LEU A 9 -12.70 6.30 -12.53
C LEU A 9 -14.13 6.52 -13.08
N ASP A 10 -14.40 7.68 -13.67
CA ASP A 10 -15.66 7.98 -14.34
C ASP A 10 -15.86 7.13 -15.60
N GLU A 11 -14.81 6.94 -16.40
CA GLU A 11 -14.85 6.04 -17.56
C GLU A 11 -15.13 4.58 -17.16
N HIS A 12 -14.61 4.13 -16.01
CA HIS A 12 -14.81 2.76 -15.53
C HIS A 12 -16.17 2.55 -14.85
N LEU A 13 -16.68 3.55 -14.13
CA LEU A 13 -17.87 3.41 -13.27
C LEU A 13 -19.11 4.13 -13.80
N GLY A 14 -18.98 5.07 -14.74
CA GLY A 14 -20.08 5.82 -15.34
C GLY A 14 -20.87 6.71 -14.38
N MET A 15 -20.30 7.07 -13.23
CA MET A 15 -21.00 7.75 -12.13
C MET A 15 -21.02 9.30 -12.24
N GLY A 16 -20.29 9.86 -13.19
CA GLY A 16 -20.08 11.29 -13.36
C GLY A 16 -18.95 11.80 -12.47
N SER A 17 -18.02 12.53 -13.09
CA SER A 17 -16.84 13.12 -12.44
C SER A 17 -17.17 14.00 -11.22
N THR A 18 -18.34 14.66 -11.20
CA THR A 18 -18.80 15.48 -10.05
C THR A 18 -19.12 14.62 -8.83
N THR A 19 -19.78 13.48 -9.04
CA THR A 19 -20.14 12.51 -7.99
C THR A 19 -18.87 11.93 -7.38
N ILE A 20 -17.95 11.44 -8.21
CA ILE A 20 -16.67 10.88 -7.77
C ILE A 20 -15.85 11.90 -6.96
N ARG A 21 -15.80 13.15 -7.42
CA ARG A 21 -15.07 14.21 -6.70
C ARG A 21 -15.69 14.48 -5.32
N ARG A 22 -17.01 14.48 -5.22
CA ARG A 22 -17.74 14.67 -3.96
C ARG A 22 -17.47 13.52 -2.99
N ASP A 23 -17.48 12.30 -3.50
CA ASP A 23 -17.26 11.10 -2.69
C ASP A 23 -15.84 11.08 -2.13
N TRP A 24 -14.82 11.35 -2.96
CA TRP A 24 -13.46 11.46 -2.46
C TRP A 24 -13.27 12.54 -1.40
N GLN A 25 -13.92 13.70 -1.56
CA GLN A 25 -13.89 14.75 -0.53
C GLN A 25 -14.57 14.30 0.77
N SER A 26 -15.72 13.63 0.66
CA SER A 26 -16.47 13.12 1.82
C SER A 26 -15.72 12.02 2.57
N SER A 27 -15.00 11.16 1.85
CA SER A 27 -14.18 10.08 2.41
C SER A 27 -12.77 10.52 2.79
N GLY A 28 -12.40 11.78 2.55
CA GLY A 28 -11.04 12.30 2.79
C GLY A 28 -9.95 11.63 1.94
N LEU A 29 -10.33 10.94 0.86
CA LEU A 29 -9.40 10.24 -0.02
C LEU A 29 -8.57 11.25 -0.80
N LYS A 30 -7.25 11.09 -0.77
CA LYS A 30 -6.31 11.97 -1.47
C LYS A 30 -5.60 11.15 -2.56
N PRO A 31 -6.11 11.12 -3.80
CA PRO A 31 -5.58 10.26 -4.86
C PRO A 31 -4.12 10.57 -5.23
N HIS A 32 -3.67 11.80 -4.98
CA HIS A 32 -2.30 12.26 -5.17
C HIS A 32 -1.35 11.82 -4.05
N LEU A 33 -1.88 11.34 -2.93
CA LEU A 33 -1.10 10.71 -1.85
C LEU A 33 -1.08 9.19 -1.98
N SER A 34 -1.59 8.63 -3.08
CA SER A 34 -1.40 7.20 -3.35
C SER A 34 0.09 6.93 -3.52
N ARG A 35 0.68 6.23 -2.57
CA ARG A 35 2.05 5.75 -2.67
C ARG A 35 2.03 4.35 -3.26
N THR A 36 3.00 4.07 -4.13
CA THR A 36 3.24 2.70 -4.55
C THR A 36 3.93 1.96 -3.41
N PHE A 37 3.49 0.74 -3.16
CA PHE A 37 4.18 -0.18 -2.27
C PHE A 37 5.00 -1.15 -3.11
N LYS A 38 6.29 -1.29 -2.80
CA LYS A 38 7.11 -2.32 -3.42
C LYS A 38 6.82 -3.64 -2.73
N LEU A 39 5.98 -4.44 -3.36
CA LEU A 39 5.73 -5.81 -2.95
C LEU A 39 6.83 -6.72 -3.52
N SER A 40 7.32 -7.67 -2.71
CA SER A 40 8.24 -8.68 -3.20
C SER A 40 7.56 -9.57 -4.24
N ARG A 41 8.33 -10.05 -5.22
CA ARG A 41 7.88 -11.04 -6.21
C ARG A 41 8.14 -12.48 -5.76
N ASP A 42 8.58 -12.67 -4.52
CA ASP A 42 8.82 -13.99 -3.95
C ASP A 42 7.50 -14.78 -3.89
N PRO A 43 7.42 -15.98 -4.50
CA PRO A 43 6.22 -16.83 -4.44
C PRO A 43 5.79 -17.18 -3.02
N ARG A 44 6.71 -17.12 -2.04
CA ARG A 44 6.46 -17.38 -0.61
C ARG A 44 6.45 -16.11 0.22
N PHE A 45 6.21 -14.94 -0.39
CA PHE A 45 6.22 -13.67 0.32
C PHE A 45 5.24 -13.64 1.51
N GLU A 46 4.02 -14.14 1.31
CA GLU A 46 2.99 -14.15 2.35
C GLU A 46 3.40 -14.97 3.57
N ASP A 47 3.83 -16.21 3.37
CA ASP A 47 4.35 -17.07 4.44
C ASP A 47 5.46 -16.37 5.24
N LYS A 48 6.46 -15.82 4.53
CA LYS A 48 7.61 -15.15 5.16
C LYS A 48 7.22 -13.89 5.92
N LEU A 49 6.26 -13.13 5.38
CA LEU A 49 5.73 -11.94 6.04
C LEU A 49 5.01 -12.33 7.34
N LEU A 50 4.20 -13.38 7.30
CA LEU A 50 3.48 -13.88 8.48
C LEU A 50 4.44 -14.41 9.54
N ASP A 51 5.49 -15.14 9.16
CA ASP A 51 6.53 -15.60 10.08
C ASP A 51 7.24 -14.43 10.79
N LEU A 52 7.61 -13.39 10.03
CA LEU A 52 8.19 -12.16 10.57
C LEU A 52 7.23 -11.50 11.57
N VAL A 53 5.99 -11.24 11.16
CA VAL A 53 5.00 -10.57 12.03
C VAL A 53 4.74 -11.41 13.28
N GLY A 54 4.67 -12.73 13.14
CA GLY A 54 4.53 -13.67 14.26
C GLY A 54 5.66 -13.53 15.27
N LEU A 55 6.91 -13.34 14.82
CA LEU A 55 8.06 -13.10 15.68
C LEU A 55 7.91 -11.83 16.52
N TYR A 56 7.29 -10.78 15.97
CA TYR A 56 7.02 -9.55 16.72
C TYR A 56 5.82 -9.66 17.66
N MET A 57 4.81 -10.44 17.28
CA MET A 57 3.58 -10.58 18.07
C MET A 57 3.74 -11.55 19.24
N ASN A 58 4.57 -12.58 19.10
CA ASN A 58 4.88 -13.56 20.14
C ASN A 58 6.38 -13.88 20.15
N PRO A 59 7.23 -12.96 20.65
CA PRO A 59 8.67 -13.13 20.63
C PRO A 59 9.11 -14.27 21.56
N PRO A 60 9.97 -15.19 21.11
CA PRO A 60 10.61 -16.19 21.97
C PRO A 60 11.44 -15.55 23.09
N GLU A 61 11.66 -16.30 24.17
CA GLU A 61 12.50 -15.84 25.27
C GLU A 61 13.93 -15.55 24.77
N HIS A 62 14.44 -14.35 25.07
CA HIS A 62 15.74 -13.84 24.60
C HIS A 62 15.90 -13.71 23.06
N ALA A 63 14.82 -13.53 22.31
CA ALA A 63 14.90 -13.35 20.86
C ALA A 63 15.67 -12.06 20.45
N LEU A 64 16.56 -12.19 19.47
CA LEU A 64 17.27 -11.09 18.82
C LEU A 64 16.91 -11.06 17.33
N VAL A 65 16.41 -9.92 16.85
CA VAL A 65 16.11 -9.71 15.42
C VAL A 65 17.21 -8.84 14.82
N LEU A 66 17.92 -9.39 13.84
CA LEU A 66 18.93 -8.68 13.06
C LEU A 66 18.37 -8.35 11.68
N SER A 67 18.35 -7.06 11.32
CA SER A 67 17.94 -6.60 10.00
C SER A 67 19.10 -5.90 9.32
N CYS A 68 19.46 -6.34 8.12
CA CYS A 68 20.45 -5.70 7.27
C CYS A 68 19.79 -5.35 5.94
N ASP A 69 19.89 -4.09 5.54
CA ASP A 69 19.41 -3.60 4.24
C ASP A 69 20.61 -3.13 3.45
N GLU A 70 20.87 -3.76 2.32
CA GLU A 70 21.85 -3.26 1.36
C GLU A 70 21.12 -2.32 0.40
N LYS A 71 21.38 -1.04 0.54
CA LYS A 71 20.90 -0.05 -0.42
C LYS A 71 21.93 0.11 -1.53
N SER A 72 21.72 -0.58 -2.65
CA SER A 72 22.53 -0.35 -3.85
C SER A 72 22.41 1.13 -4.24
N GLN A 73 23.56 1.81 -4.26
CA GLN A 73 23.65 3.19 -4.70
C GLN A 73 23.35 3.22 -6.21
N ILE A 74 22.36 4.03 -6.61
CA ILE A 74 22.25 4.53 -7.99
C ILE A 74 22.96 5.88 -8.02
#